data_AF-A0A1C4H190-F1
#
_entry.id   AF-A0A1C4H190-F1
#
_cell.length_a   1.000
_cell.length_b   1.000
_cell.length_c   1.000
_cell.angle_alpha   90.00
_cell.angle_beta   90.00
_cell.angle_gamma   90.00
#
_symmetry.space_group_name_H-M   'P 1'
#
loop_
_entity.id
_entity.type
_entity.pdbx_description
1 polymer ?
#
loop_
_entity_poly.entity_id
_entity_poly.type
_entity_poly.pdbx_seq_one_letter_code
_entity_poly.pdbx_strand_id
1 'polypeptide(L)'
;MRKFGRAVFGVCMAWVISLPLASCTPKNAAVGDTKAVSGHVPHDSIDKSDMLIGVVSAGDGQRDRMVLEAFKKVGIKAIYASTADGGAVLHPAQSFVDMKQRPVTAFVIASIDALGSQSGEWNKALREARDGGIPVILVDAVQMPEDTLLYAESLRIVTSDDSEQTPGRKQPTMSLEQAVHAAVNDNPHPKTMSVTLP
;
A
#
# COMPACT_ATOMS: atom_id res chain seq x y z
N MET A 1 -44.72 -30.64 54.35
CA MET A 1 -45.44 -29.64 53.52
C MET A 1 -44.41 -28.81 52.74
N ARG A 2 -44.44 -28.86 51.40
CA ARG A 2 -44.05 -27.84 50.38
C ARG A 2 -42.61 -27.22 50.52
N LYS A 3 -41.71 -27.19 49.52
CA LYS A 3 -41.86 -26.96 48.07
C LYS A 3 -40.67 -27.53 47.26
N PHE A 4 -40.99 -28.01 46.06
CA PHE A 4 -40.13 -28.28 44.90
C PHE A 4 -39.45 -27.02 44.35
N GLY A 5 -38.30 -27.17 43.66
CA GLY A 5 -37.97 -26.29 42.51
C GLY A 5 -36.48 -26.03 42.18
N ARG A 6 -35.87 -26.95 41.39
CA ARG A 6 -35.01 -26.74 40.19
C ARG A 6 -33.93 -25.63 40.16
N ALA A 7 -32.69 -25.98 39.79
CA ALA A 7 -32.06 -25.62 38.49
C ALA A 7 -30.57 -26.02 38.42
N VAL A 8 -30.20 -26.66 37.29
CA VAL A 8 -28.85 -27.02 36.83
C VAL A 8 -28.39 -25.93 35.85
N PHE A 9 -27.13 -25.47 35.90
CA PHE A 9 -26.31 -24.85 34.83
C PHE A 9 -24.94 -24.51 35.49
N GLY A 10 -23.75 -24.95 35.08
CA GLY A 10 -23.25 -25.34 33.77
C GLY A 10 -22.40 -24.21 33.18
N VAL A 11 -21.14 -24.03 33.62
CA VAL A 11 -20.18 -23.09 33.00
C VAL A 11 -18.78 -23.70 32.98
N CYS A 12 -18.39 -24.27 31.84
CA CYS A 12 -17.00 -24.56 31.49
C CYS A 12 -16.39 -23.29 30.88
N MET A 13 -15.51 -22.63 31.62
CA MET A 13 -14.83 -21.41 31.18
C MET A 13 -13.64 -21.80 30.29
N ALA A 14 -13.87 -21.87 28.98
CA ALA A 14 -12.82 -22.05 27.99
C ALA A 14 -11.99 -20.77 27.90
N TRP A 15 -10.79 -20.79 28.49
CA TRP A 15 -9.76 -19.79 28.24
C TRP A 15 -9.26 -19.94 26.80
N VAL A 16 -9.83 -19.15 25.90
CA VAL A 16 -9.29 -18.96 24.56
C VAL A 16 -8.02 -18.13 24.70
N ILE A 17 -6.87 -18.80 24.67
CA ILE A 17 -5.56 -18.15 24.58
C ILE A 17 -5.46 -17.57 23.16
N SER A 18 -5.65 -16.26 23.04
CA SER A 18 -5.41 -15.50 21.82
C SER A 18 -3.92 -15.57 21.47
N LEU A 19 -3.55 -16.50 20.59
CA LEU A 19 -2.23 -16.52 19.96
C LEU A 19 -2.08 -15.22 19.16
N PRO A 20 -1.04 -14.41 19.40
CA PRO A 20 -0.77 -13.28 18.52
C PRO A 20 -0.48 -13.85 17.13
N LEU A 21 -1.33 -13.50 16.16
CA LEU A 21 -1.03 -13.68 14.75
C LEU A 21 0.35 -13.07 14.53
N ALA A 22 1.33 -13.90 14.16
CA ALA A 22 2.63 -13.41 13.74
C ALA A 22 2.36 -12.53 12.51
N SER A 23 2.34 -11.21 12.70
CA SER A 23 2.12 -10.29 11.59
C SER A 23 3.31 -10.45 10.64
N CYS A 24 3.05 -10.57 9.34
CA CYS A 24 4.08 -10.67 8.30
C CYS A 24 4.84 -9.34 8.10
N THR A 25 4.77 -8.45 9.10
CA THR A 25 5.27 -7.09 9.02
C THR A 25 6.72 -7.04 9.51
N PRO A 26 7.63 -6.45 8.72
CA PRO A 26 9.02 -6.29 9.13
C PRO A 26 9.13 -5.35 10.33
N LYS A 27 10.01 -5.72 11.28
CA LYS A 27 10.33 -4.87 12.44
C LYS A 27 11.20 -3.71 11.97
N ASN A 28 10.80 -2.48 12.29
CA ASN A 28 11.54 -1.24 12.01
C ASN A 28 11.78 -0.89 10.53
N ALA A 29 11.05 -1.51 9.61
CA ALA A 29 11.07 -1.17 8.18
C ALA A 29 9.66 -1.18 7.62
N ALA A 30 9.42 -0.49 6.49
CA ALA A 30 8.18 -0.63 5.76
C ALA A 30 8.14 -1.96 5.01
N VAL A 31 6.93 -2.47 4.73
CA VAL A 31 6.77 -3.63 3.84
C VAL A 31 7.28 -3.22 2.46
N GLY A 32 8.16 -4.02 1.86
CA GLY A 32 8.79 -3.74 0.57
C GLY A 32 10.02 -2.83 0.62
N ASP A 33 10.43 -2.36 1.81
CA ASP A 33 11.62 -1.52 2.02
C ASP A 33 12.45 -2.06 3.21
N THR A 34 12.71 -3.36 3.22
CA THR A 34 13.44 -4.03 4.31
C THR A 34 14.92 -4.19 4.01
N LYS A 35 15.32 -4.20 2.73
CA LYS A 35 16.73 -4.40 2.34
C LYS A 35 17.65 -3.23 2.63
N ALA A 36 17.11 -2.06 3.00
CA ALA A 36 17.92 -1.00 3.59
C ALA A 36 18.53 -1.42 4.94
N VAL A 37 17.98 -2.47 5.58
CA VAL A 37 18.38 -3.00 6.88
C VAL A 37 18.96 -4.40 6.70
N SER A 38 20.25 -4.58 7.01
CA SER A 38 21.11 -5.73 6.67
C SER A 38 20.59 -7.13 7.04
N GLY A 39 20.75 -8.10 6.13
CA GLY A 39 20.53 -9.54 6.36
C GLY A 39 19.61 -10.21 5.32
N HIS A 40 20.09 -10.35 4.08
CA HIS A 40 19.28 -10.84 2.96
C HIS A 40 19.14 -12.37 2.95
N VAL A 41 17.89 -12.84 2.91
CA VAL A 41 17.55 -14.17 2.40
C VAL A 41 17.04 -13.99 0.97
N PRO A 42 17.66 -14.63 -0.04
CA PRO A 42 17.12 -14.67 -1.39
C PRO A 42 15.69 -15.20 -1.37
N HIS A 43 14.76 -14.45 -1.95
CA HIS A 43 13.41 -14.91 -2.24
C HIS A 43 13.25 -15.04 -3.75
N ASP A 44 12.33 -15.90 -4.18
CA ASP A 44 11.92 -15.93 -5.56
C ASP A 44 11.26 -14.59 -5.92
N SER A 45 11.55 -14.07 -7.10
CA SER A 45 11.01 -12.78 -7.53
C SER A 45 9.65 -13.00 -8.18
N ILE A 46 8.71 -12.13 -7.87
CA ILE A 46 7.42 -12.06 -8.55
C ILE A 46 7.65 -11.40 -9.90
N ASP A 47 7.29 -12.12 -10.96
CA ASP A 47 7.27 -11.59 -12.32
C ASP A 47 6.13 -10.57 -12.49
N LYS A 48 6.34 -9.57 -13.35
CA LYS A 48 5.33 -8.53 -13.61
C LYS A 48 3.96 -9.06 -14.08
N SER A 49 3.92 -10.24 -14.71
CA SER A 49 2.68 -10.90 -15.15
C SER A 49 1.82 -11.41 -14.00
N ASP A 50 2.46 -11.65 -12.85
CA ASP A 50 1.86 -12.19 -11.63
C ASP A 50 1.54 -11.09 -10.61
N MET A 51 2.00 -9.86 -10.88
CA MET A 51 1.63 -8.69 -10.09
C MET A 51 0.18 -8.29 -10.34
N LEU A 52 -0.53 -8.02 -9.25
CA LEU A 52 -1.83 -7.37 -9.25
C LEU A 52 -1.75 -6.14 -8.35
N ILE A 53 -1.78 -4.96 -8.95
CA ILE A 53 -1.63 -3.70 -8.22
C ILE A 53 -3.00 -3.14 -7.84
N GLY A 54 -3.20 -2.84 -6.56
CA GLY A 54 -4.36 -2.08 -6.10
C GLY A 54 -4.10 -0.58 -6.23
N VAL A 55 -4.72 0.09 -7.19
CA VAL A 55 -4.66 1.55 -7.32
C VAL A 55 -5.83 2.16 -6.54
N VAL A 56 -5.51 2.91 -5.49
CA VAL A 56 -6.50 3.57 -4.64
C VAL A 56 -6.48 5.07 -4.89
N SER A 57 -7.63 5.61 -5.28
CA SER A 57 -7.76 7.04 -5.52
C SER A 57 -7.70 7.84 -4.22
N ALA A 58 -6.95 8.94 -4.23
CA ALA A 58 -7.06 9.99 -3.22
C ALA A 58 -7.90 11.20 -3.68
N GLY A 59 -8.63 11.07 -4.79
CA GLY A 59 -9.47 12.13 -5.36
C GLY A 59 -8.88 12.82 -6.60
N ASP A 60 -7.67 12.47 -7.02
CA ASP A 60 -7.04 12.98 -8.25
C ASP A 60 -7.18 11.97 -9.40
N GLY A 61 -8.35 12.01 -10.06
CA GLY A 61 -8.63 11.11 -11.17
C GLY A 61 -7.70 11.29 -12.38
N GLN A 62 -6.97 12.40 -12.53
CA GLN A 62 -5.99 12.54 -13.61
C GLN A 62 -4.73 11.72 -13.31
N ARG A 63 -4.17 11.87 -12.09
CA ARG A 63 -2.99 11.10 -11.69
C ARG A 63 -3.27 9.62 -11.58
N ASP A 64 -4.44 9.24 -11.08
CA ASP A 64 -4.88 7.84 -11.06
C ASP A 64 -4.87 7.23 -12.47
N ARG A 65 -5.42 7.95 -13.46
CA ARG A 65 -5.44 7.48 -14.85
C ARG A 65 -4.05 7.39 -15.46
N MET A 66 -3.14 8.31 -15.13
CA MET A 66 -1.76 8.25 -15.60
C MET A 66 -1.04 6.98 -15.10
N VAL A 67 -1.22 6.65 -13.82
CA VAL A 67 -0.69 5.41 -13.22
C VAL A 67 -1.31 4.18 -13.86
N LEU A 68 -2.64 4.15 -14.02
CA LEU A 68 -3.35 3.02 -14.63
C LEU A 68 -2.95 2.78 -16.09
N GLU A 69 -2.86 3.83 -16.90
CA GLU A 69 -2.42 3.71 -18.30
C GLU A 69 -0.94 3.31 -18.39
N ALA A 70 -0.10 3.78 -17.47
CA ALA A 70 1.30 3.33 -17.39
C ALA A 70 1.40 1.83 -17.12
N PHE A 71 0.66 1.30 -16.15
CA PHE A 71 0.63 -0.14 -15.87
C PHE A 71 0.10 -0.96 -17.04
N LYS A 72 -0.98 -0.50 -17.67
CA LYS A 72 -1.55 -1.12 -18.86
C LYS A 72 -0.55 -1.19 -20.01
N LYS A 73 0.24 -0.14 -20.25
CA LYS A 73 1.27 -0.11 -21.31
C LYS A 73 2.38 -1.15 -21.08
N VAL A 74 2.77 -1.40 -19.83
CA VAL A 74 3.86 -2.35 -19.50
C VAL A 74 3.37 -3.77 -19.19
N GLY A 75 2.05 -3.97 -19.19
CA GLY A 75 1.40 -5.27 -18.97
C GLY A 75 1.20 -5.65 -17.50
N ILE A 76 1.28 -4.68 -16.57
CA ILE A 76 0.98 -4.90 -15.15
C ILE A 76 -0.54 -4.84 -14.96
N LYS A 77 -1.12 -5.84 -14.29
CA LYS A 77 -2.55 -5.86 -13.96
C LYS A 77 -2.81 -4.90 -12.80
N ALA A 78 -3.83 -4.06 -12.94
CA ALA A 78 -4.26 -3.15 -11.89
C ALA A 78 -5.77 -3.26 -11.65
N ILE A 79 -6.18 -3.19 -10.39
CA ILE A 79 -7.56 -2.97 -9.98
C ILE A 79 -7.66 -1.58 -9.36
N TYR A 80 -8.76 -0.89 -9.61
CA TYR A 80 -8.96 0.48 -9.16
C TYR A 80 -10.10 0.54 -8.14
N ALA A 81 -9.90 1.29 -7.06
CA ALA A 81 -10.94 1.69 -6.13
C ALA A 81 -10.91 3.21 -5.97
N SER A 82 -12.04 3.84 -6.30
CA SER A 82 -12.23 5.24 -5.98
C SER A 82 -12.73 5.38 -4.55
N THR A 83 -12.09 6.26 -3.77
CA THR A 83 -12.61 6.71 -2.47
C THR A 83 -13.73 7.76 -2.65
N ALA A 84 -13.92 8.23 -3.89
CA ALA A 84 -14.98 9.14 -4.29
C ALA A 84 -15.70 8.55 -5.52
N ASP A 85 -16.73 7.72 -5.32
CA ASP A 85 -17.61 7.35 -6.44
C ASP A 85 -19.09 7.33 -6.04
N GLY A 86 -19.92 7.98 -6.87
CA GLY A 86 -21.37 7.73 -6.92
C GLY A 86 -22.22 8.11 -5.70
N GLY A 87 -21.85 9.15 -4.93
CA GLY A 87 -22.67 9.67 -3.83
C GLY A 87 -22.49 8.98 -2.48
N ALA A 88 -21.68 7.92 -2.42
CA ALA A 88 -21.13 7.38 -1.18
C ALA A 88 -19.61 7.64 -1.17
N VAL A 89 -19.14 8.41 -0.19
CA VAL A 89 -17.69 8.54 0.06
C VAL A 89 -17.21 7.20 0.59
N LEU A 90 -16.46 6.44 -0.21
CA LEU A 90 -15.77 5.25 0.28
C LEU A 90 -14.52 5.74 1.04
N HIS A 91 -14.45 5.45 2.32
CA HIS A 91 -13.29 5.80 3.13
C HIS A 91 -12.07 4.98 2.66
N PRO A 92 -10.86 5.57 2.62
CA PRO A 92 -9.63 4.85 2.25
C PRO A 92 -9.47 3.48 2.92
N ALA A 93 -9.81 3.39 4.22
CA ALA A 93 -9.73 2.14 4.96
C ALA A 93 -10.64 1.05 4.37
N GLN A 94 -11.85 1.41 3.92
CA GLN A 94 -12.76 0.43 3.31
C GLN A 94 -12.27 -0.03 1.94
N SER A 95 -11.74 0.86 1.12
CA SER A 95 -11.14 0.48 -0.17
C SER A 95 -10.02 -0.57 0.03
N PHE A 96 -9.22 -0.42 1.09
CA PHE A 96 -8.17 -1.38 1.44
C PHE A 96 -8.74 -2.71 1.94
N VAL A 97 -9.79 -2.70 2.76
CA VAL A 97 -10.50 -3.92 3.19
C VAL A 97 -11.03 -4.71 1.99
N ASP A 98 -11.70 -4.03 1.06
CA ASP A 98 -12.28 -4.66 -0.12
C ASP A 98 -11.20 -5.22 -1.06
N MET A 99 -10.09 -4.50 -1.21
CA MET A 99 -8.97 -4.95 -2.04
C MET A 99 -8.14 -6.07 -1.41
N LYS A 100 -8.05 -6.17 -0.08
CA LYS A 100 -7.40 -7.30 0.61
C LYS A 100 -8.10 -8.64 0.37
N GLN A 101 -9.39 -8.63 0.01
CA GLN A 101 -10.09 -9.84 -0.44
C GLN A 101 -9.64 -10.31 -1.83
N ARG A 102 -8.73 -9.56 -2.47
CA ARG A 102 -8.11 -9.88 -3.75
C ARG A 102 -6.61 -10.06 -3.53
N PRO A 103 -5.91 -10.87 -4.35
CA PRO A 103 -4.48 -11.12 -4.20
C PRO A 103 -3.65 -9.95 -4.75
N VAL A 104 -3.83 -8.75 -4.20
CA VAL A 104 -3.01 -7.60 -4.57
C VAL A 104 -1.60 -7.75 -4.02
N THR A 105 -0.59 -7.44 -4.84
CA THR A 105 0.82 -7.55 -4.49
C THR A 105 1.41 -6.23 -3.98
N ALA A 106 0.75 -5.11 -4.27
CA ALA A 106 1.05 -3.79 -3.72
C ALA A 106 -0.16 -2.86 -3.83
N PHE A 107 -0.18 -1.81 -3.01
CA PHE A 107 -1.06 -0.66 -3.19
C PHE A 107 -0.29 0.52 -3.79
N VAL A 108 -0.91 1.22 -4.74
CA VAL A 108 -0.41 2.48 -5.28
C VAL A 108 -1.45 3.56 -5.03
N ILE A 109 -1.04 4.66 -4.41
CA ILE A 109 -1.92 5.78 -4.08
C ILE A 109 -1.34 7.04 -4.71
N ALA A 110 -2.07 7.63 -5.65
CA ALA A 110 -1.66 8.89 -6.26
C ALA A 110 -2.23 10.08 -5.49
N SER A 111 -1.45 11.15 -5.38
CA SER A 111 -1.87 12.45 -4.83
C SER A 111 -2.47 12.39 -3.41
N ILE A 112 -2.02 11.43 -2.57
CA ILE A 112 -2.49 11.32 -1.19
C ILE A 112 -2.18 12.59 -0.38
N ASP A 113 -3.17 13.07 0.37
CA ASP A 113 -2.99 14.05 1.43
C ASP A 113 -3.10 13.35 2.80
N ALA A 114 -2.00 12.76 3.25
CA ALA A 114 -2.01 11.90 4.45
C ALA A 114 -2.20 12.69 5.75
N LEU A 115 -2.00 14.01 5.72
CA LEU A 115 -2.15 14.91 6.87
C LEU A 115 -3.37 15.84 6.74
N GLY A 116 -4.15 15.68 5.68
CA GLY A 116 -5.35 16.45 5.42
C GLY A 116 -6.56 16.03 6.25
N SER A 117 -7.75 16.39 5.77
CA SER A 117 -9.03 16.16 6.45
C SER A 117 -9.38 14.69 6.70
N GLN A 118 -8.79 13.77 5.93
CA GLN A 118 -8.97 12.32 6.06
C GLN A 118 -7.76 11.61 6.70
N SER A 119 -6.84 12.34 7.34
CA SER A 119 -5.60 11.79 7.90
C SER A 119 -5.79 10.56 8.79
N GLY A 120 -6.82 10.53 9.64
CA GLY A 120 -7.16 9.36 10.46
C GLY A 120 -7.53 8.12 9.65
N GLU A 121 -8.28 8.29 8.56
CA GLU A 121 -8.68 7.20 7.67
C GLU A 121 -7.51 6.72 6.80
N TRP A 122 -6.67 7.64 6.32
CA TRP A 122 -5.43 7.28 5.61
C TRP A 122 -4.47 6.53 6.54
N ASN A 123 -4.25 7.00 7.76
CA ASN A 123 -3.39 6.31 8.72
C ASN A 123 -3.88 4.89 9.00
N LYS A 124 -5.20 4.73 9.19
CA LYS A 124 -5.82 3.41 9.37
C LYS A 124 -5.64 2.52 8.14
N ALA A 125 -5.93 3.01 6.94
CA ALA A 125 -5.79 2.26 5.69
C ALA A 125 -4.34 1.77 5.47
N LEU A 126 -3.37 2.65 5.68
CA LEU A 126 -1.96 2.34 5.52
C LEU A 126 -1.48 1.32 6.58
N ARG A 127 -1.95 1.43 7.83
CA ARG A 127 -1.69 0.41 8.86
C ARG A 127 -2.27 -0.94 8.47
N GLU A 128 -3.48 -0.96 7.94
CA GLU A 128 -4.10 -2.20 7.48
C GLU A 128 -3.36 -2.87 6.32
N ALA A 129 -2.77 -2.11 5.40
CA ALA A 129 -1.88 -2.68 4.36
C ALA A 129 -0.60 -3.23 4.97
N ARG A 130 0.03 -2.47 5.87
CA ARG A 130 1.23 -2.88 6.59
C ARG A 130 1.02 -4.18 7.39
N ASP A 131 -0.10 -4.27 8.11
CA ASP A 131 -0.47 -5.45 8.90
C ASP A 131 -0.79 -6.65 7.99
N GLY A 132 -1.32 -6.39 6.80
CA GLY A 132 -1.50 -7.38 5.73
C GLY A 132 -0.21 -7.80 5.03
N GLY A 133 0.93 -7.18 5.32
CA GLY A 133 2.20 -7.46 4.64
C GLY A 133 2.18 -7.01 3.17
N ILE A 134 1.37 -6.01 2.81
CA ILE A 134 1.27 -5.47 1.46
C ILE A 134 2.03 -4.15 1.38
N PRO A 135 3.01 -4.00 0.48
CA PRO A 135 3.74 -2.74 0.31
C PRO A 135 2.82 -1.65 -0.23
N VAL A 136 3.04 -0.42 0.24
CA VAL A 136 2.32 0.78 -0.24
C VAL A 136 3.30 1.71 -0.93
N ILE A 137 2.95 2.14 -2.13
CA ILE A 137 3.72 3.03 -2.98
C ILE A 137 2.95 4.33 -3.14
N LEU A 138 3.56 5.45 -2.77
CA LEU A 138 2.95 6.78 -2.87
C LEU A 138 3.43 7.45 -4.14
N VAL A 139 2.52 7.97 -4.98
CA VAL A 139 2.86 8.67 -6.22
C VAL A 139 2.40 10.11 -6.12
N ASP A 140 3.30 11.07 -6.31
CA ASP A 140 3.01 12.51 -6.26
C ASP A 140 2.19 12.93 -5.01
N ALA A 141 2.50 12.36 -3.84
CA ALA A 141 1.76 12.68 -2.62
C ALA A 141 1.78 14.18 -2.32
N VAL A 142 0.63 14.73 -1.92
CA VAL A 142 0.47 16.12 -1.50
C VAL A 142 1.13 16.32 -0.14
N GLN A 143 0.83 15.45 0.82
CA GLN A 143 1.49 15.38 2.13
C GLN A 143 1.78 13.93 2.48
N MET A 144 3.01 13.68 2.92
CA MET A 144 3.48 12.33 3.31
C MET A 144 2.92 11.92 4.67
N PRO A 145 2.67 10.62 4.90
CA PRO A 145 2.46 10.10 6.24
C PRO A 145 3.68 10.37 7.13
N GLU A 146 3.48 10.80 8.38
CA GLU A 146 4.58 10.99 9.34
C GLU A 146 5.30 9.67 9.67
N ASP A 147 4.53 8.58 9.74
CA ASP A 147 5.04 7.24 10.02
C ASP A 147 5.62 6.60 8.74
N THR A 148 6.93 6.70 8.59
CA THR A 148 7.68 6.19 7.41
C THR A 148 7.63 4.66 7.26
N LEU A 149 7.13 3.94 8.27
CA LEU A 149 6.92 2.48 8.20
C LEU A 149 5.66 2.10 7.41
N LEU A 150 4.81 3.08 7.07
CA LEU A 150 3.52 2.86 6.42
C LEU A 150 3.56 2.81 4.90
N TYR A 151 4.71 3.13 4.28
CA TYR A 151 4.88 3.08 2.83
C TYR A 151 6.28 2.59 2.48
N ALA A 152 6.39 1.79 1.41
CA ALA A 152 7.64 1.29 0.87
C ALA A 152 8.45 2.44 0.29
N GLU A 153 7.85 3.22 -0.60
CA GLU A 153 8.51 4.29 -1.35
C GLU A 153 7.55 5.43 -1.72
N SER A 154 8.14 6.58 -2.05
CA SER A 154 7.49 7.77 -2.57
C SER A 154 8.07 8.13 -3.92
N LEU A 155 7.23 8.15 -4.95
CA LEU A 155 7.58 8.40 -6.33
C LEU A 155 7.08 9.78 -6.75
N ARG A 156 7.93 10.52 -7.45
CA ARG A 156 7.55 11.75 -8.14
C ARG A 156 7.56 11.50 -9.65
N ILE A 157 6.41 11.64 -10.30
CA ILE A 157 6.36 11.52 -11.75
C ILE A 157 7.07 12.75 -12.35
N VAL A 158 8.02 12.50 -13.24
CA VAL A 158 8.64 13.53 -14.07
C VAL A 158 8.26 13.33 -15.53
N THR A 159 7.88 14.41 -16.18
CA THR A 159 7.62 14.42 -17.63
C THR A 159 8.87 14.84 -18.40
N SER A 160 8.86 14.66 -19.71
CA SER A 160 9.93 15.13 -20.61
C SER A 160 10.21 16.63 -20.41
N ASP A 161 9.19 17.42 -20.10
CA ASP A 161 9.28 18.87 -19.87
C ASP A 161 10.00 19.22 -18.56
N ASP A 162 9.94 18.32 -17.55
CA ASP A 162 10.66 18.49 -16.28
C ASP A 162 12.18 18.25 -16.44
N SER A 163 12.58 17.51 -17.48
CA SER A 163 13.99 17.20 -17.75
C SER A 163 14.77 18.38 -18.34
N GLU A 164 14.08 19.41 -18.83
CA GLU A 164 14.71 20.62 -19.42
C GLU A 164 15.08 21.69 -18.38
N GLN A 165 14.63 21.56 -17.11
CA GLN A 165 14.77 22.63 -16.10
C GLN A 165 16.10 22.62 -15.32
N THR A 166 17.05 21.70 -15.57
CA THR A 166 18.40 21.81 -14.98
C THR A 166 19.49 21.19 -15.88
N PRO A 167 20.28 22.02 -16.61
CA PRO A 167 21.44 21.54 -17.34
C PRO A 167 22.45 20.89 -16.36
N GLY A 168 22.76 19.61 -16.56
CA GLY A 168 23.85 18.91 -15.86
C GLY A 168 23.47 17.98 -14.70
N ARG A 169 22.18 17.87 -14.32
CA ARG A 169 21.72 16.90 -13.32
C ARG A 169 20.75 15.91 -13.95
N LYS A 170 21.26 14.91 -14.66
CA LYS A 170 20.47 13.70 -14.93
C LYS A 170 20.22 13.02 -13.58
N GLN A 171 19.11 13.36 -12.92
CA GLN A 171 18.64 12.54 -11.81
C GLN A 171 18.47 11.12 -12.36
N PRO A 172 19.00 10.08 -11.70
CA PRO A 172 18.74 8.72 -12.12
C PRO A 172 17.23 8.47 -12.00
N THR A 173 16.53 8.57 -13.11
CA THR A 173 15.11 8.27 -13.25
C THR A 173 14.99 6.78 -13.58
N MET A 174 14.26 6.05 -12.73
CA MET A 174 13.79 4.70 -13.08
C MET A 174 12.39 4.79 -13.68
N SER A 175 11.95 3.77 -14.41
CA SER A 175 10.55 3.72 -14.84
C SER A 175 9.63 3.41 -13.65
N LEU A 176 8.36 3.83 -13.72
CA LEU A 176 7.36 3.44 -12.73
C LEU A 176 7.27 1.90 -12.57
N GLU A 177 7.44 1.15 -13.66
CA GLU A 177 7.51 -0.32 -13.65
C GLU A 177 8.66 -0.83 -12.77
N GLN A 178 9.86 -0.28 -12.93
CA GLN A 178 11.03 -0.69 -12.16
C GLN A 178 10.89 -0.38 -10.66
N ALA A 179 10.31 0.77 -10.32
CA ALA A 179 10.07 1.17 -8.93
C ALA A 179 9.10 0.19 -8.25
N VAL A 180 7.94 -0.02 -8.87
CA VAL A 180 6.92 -0.94 -8.34
C VAL A 180 7.47 -2.36 -8.25
N HIS A 181 8.22 -2.81 -9.25
CA HIS A 181 8.84 -4.13 -9.22
C HIS A 181 9.88 -4.24 -8.10
N ALA A 182 10.63 -3.17 -7.82
CA ALA A 182 11.58 -3.16 -6.72
C ALA A 182 10.87 -3.25 -5.37
N ALA A 183 9.83 -2.44 -5.12
CA ALA A 183 9.08 -2.49 -3.86
C ALA A 183 8.33 -3.82 -3.65
N VAL A 184 7.68 -4.36 -4.69
CA VAL A 184 6.97 -5.66 -4.61
C VAL A 184 7.92 -6.80 -4.27
N ASN A 185 9.10 -6.80 -4.89
CA ASN A 185 10.13 -7.78 -4.62
C ASN A 185 11.04 -7.41 -3.46
N ASP A 186 10.76 -6.32 -2.73
CA ASP A 186 11.65 -5.85 -1.68
C ASP A 186 13.12 -5.80 -2.17
N ASN A 187 13.37 -5.37 -3.40
CA ASN A 187 14.73 -5.18 -3.93
C ASN A 187 15.28 -3.82 -3.46
N PRO A 188 16.60 -3.61 -3.40
CA PRO A 188 17.14 -2.30 -3.01
C PRO A 188 16.63 -1.15 -3.89
N HIS A 189 15.97 -0.16 -3.28
CA HIS A 189 15.51 1.06 -3.94
C HIS A 189 15.60 2.27 -2.98
N PRO A 190 15.68 3.51 -3.50
CA PRO A 190 15.55 4.70 -2.67
C PRO A 190 14.16 4.82 -2.06
N LYS A 191 14.06 5.42 -0.87
CA LYS A 191 12.77 5.74 -0.22
C LYS A 191 11.97 6.77 -1.00
N THR A 192 12.66 7.73 -1.62
CA THR A 192 12.06 8.82 -2.38
C THR A 192 12.81 8.99 -3.69
N MET A 193 12.09 9.01 -4.81
CA MET A 193 12.72 9.16 -6.11
C MET A 193 11.81 9.66 -7.22
N SER A 194 12.44 10.15 -8.30
CA SER A 194 11.76 10.54 -9.54
C SER A 194 11.58 9.35 -10.47
N VAL A 195 10.41 9.24 -11.10
CA VAL A 195 10.09 8.16 -12.06
C VAL A 195 9.53 8.70 -13.36
N THR A 196 9.79 7.98 -14.44
CA THR A 196 9.16 8.23 -15.75
C THR A 196 8.03 7.25 -16.00
N LEU A 197 7.04 7.73 -16.76
CA LEU A 197 5.98 6.88 -17.30
C LEU A 197 6.38 6.39 -18.71
N PRO A 198 5.96 5.18 -19.10
CA PRO A 198 6.12 4.64 -20.46
C PRO A 198 5.17 5.31 -21.46
#